data_AF-B4SDZ1-F1
#
_entry.id   AF-B4SDZ1-F1
#
_cell.length_a   1.000
_cell.length_b   1.000
_cell.length_c   1.000
_cell.angle_alpha   90.00
_cell.angle_beta   90.00
_cell.angle_gamma   90.00
#
_symmetry.space_group_name_H-M   'P 1'
#
loop_
_entity.id
_entity.type
_entity.pdbx_description
1 polymer ?
#
loop_
_entity_poly.entity_id
_entity_poly.type
_entity_poly.pdbx_seq_one_letter_code
_entity_poly.pdbx_strand_id
1 'polypeptide(L)'
;MIHMEEKFSVCWRYHAGQGALVWQLMFTPAGDLVGQKRFSGSRQALFFCIDTLSGMVIRDDYLFFEHHHSSSAIEGGLTLLETTIGNLVYCSAGQLNSPEHQGIWAIDFRSGMVVWSRPDLVFVANLEDEFLVYHASVFAGFPERHFRLIDPFTGVDIRLPGADGLEVNALRGKAVQEEVRQQVTLPEFVMDGMTAERNALQRAGIAETTRCECIVQGALTVAALHEPARLPALWNSSLRVWKNDALVYADTLEEGVEKPGLNNFLIRSDKLYYLKGREELLCVALS
;
A
#
# COMPACT_ATOMS: atom_id res chain seq x y z
N MET A 1 -23.12 28.54 25.45
CA MET A 1 -23.26 27.38 24.54
C MET A 1 -22.02 26.52 24.75
N ILE A 2 -22.18 25.32 25.29
CA ILE A 2 -21.07 24.37 25.42
C ILE A 2 -20.93 23.73 24.04
N HIS A 3 -19.89 24.07 23.28
CA HIS A 3 -19.53 23.29 22.10
C HIS A 3 -19.12 21.90 22.60
N MET A 4 -19.93 20.88 22.33
CA MET A 4 -19.47 19.51 22.42
C MET A 4 -18.38 19.33 21.36
N GLU A 5 -17.16 19.05 21.79
CA GLU A 5 -16.07 18.71 20.88
C GLU A 5 -16.43 17.42 20.16
N GLU A 6 -16.61 17.52 18.85
CA GLU A 6 -16.81 16.39 17.95
C GLU A 6 -15.54 15.52 17.98
N LYS A 7 -15.65 14.31 18.52
CA LYS A 7 -14.56 13.33 18.52
C LYS A 7 -14.78 12.33 17.40
N PHE A 8 -13.73 12.08 16.62
CA PHE A 8 -13.77 11.03 15.62
C PHE A 8 -13.79 9.65 16.27
N SER A 9 -14.47 8.71 15.62
CA SER A 9 -14.62 7.34 16.10
C SER A 9 -14.04 6.33 15.12
N VAL A 10 -13.47 5.27 15.68
CA VAL A 10 -13.07 4.09 14.91
C VAL A 10 -14.33 3.44 14.31
N CYS A 11 -14.35 3.29 13.00
CA CYS A 11 -15.42 2.59 12.27
C CYS A 11 -15.28 1.08 12.41
N TRP A 12 -14.06 0.58 12.18
CA TRP A 12 -13.75 -0.83 12.24
C TRP A 12 -12.25 -1.04 12.46
N ARG A 13 -11.90 -2.27 12.85
CA ARG A 13 -10.54 -2.72 13.14
C ARG A 13 -10.36 -4.11 12.56
N TYR A 14 -9.18 -4.39 12.03
CA TYR A 14 -8.78 -5.70 11.56
C TYR A 14 -7.43 -6.06 12.19
N HIS A 15 -7.36 -7.22 12.83
CA HIS A 15 -6.13 -7.74 13.40
C HIS A 15 -5.57 -8.81 12.45
N ALA A 16 -4.39 -8.59 11.89
CA ALA A 16 -3.76 -9.48 10.90
C ALA A 16 -3.36 -10.85 11.47
N GLY A 17 -3.36 -10.96 12.79
CA GLY A 17 -2.98 -12.17 13.52
C GLY A 17 -1.71 -11.92 14.32
N GLN A 18 -1.52 -12.68 15.39
CA GLN A 18 -0.38 -12.46 16.29
C GLN A 18 0.94 -12.72 15.56
N GLY A 19 1.86 -11.75 15.58
CA GLY A 19 3.15 -11.83 14.90
C GLY A 19 3.08 -11.60 13.38
N ALA A 20 1.90 -11.25 12.85
CA ALA A 20 1.73 -10.87 11.46
C ALA A 20 1.97 -9.36 11.29
N LEU A 21 2.81 -8.99 10.33
CA LEU A 21 3.05 -7.61 9.95
C LEU A 21 2.26 -7.28 8.68
N VAL A 22 1.34 -6.34 8.75
CA VAL A 22 0.72 -5.73 7.56
C VAL A 22 1.82 -4.98 6.81
N TRP A 23 2.03 -5.38 5.56
CA TRP A 23 3.19 -4.99 4.76
C TRP A 23 2.82 -4.00 3.65
N GLN A 24 1.71 -4.24 2.97
CA GLN A 24 1.26 -3.44 1.83
C GLN A 24 -0.26 -3.40 1.81
N LEU A 25 -0.83 -2.27 1.39
CA LEU A 25 -2.26 -2.08 1.21
C LEU A 25 -2.53 -1.53 -0.18
N MET A 26 -3.62 -1.96 -0.81
CA MET A 26 -4.15 -1.38 -2.04
C MET A 26 -5.66 -1.30 -1.97
N PHE A 27 -6.23 -0.32 -2.67
CA PHE A 27 -7.67 -0.18 -2.83
C PHE A 27 -8.08 -0.55 -4.25
N THR A 28 -9.15 -1.33 -4.36
CA THR A 28 -9.81 -1.55 -5.64
C THR A 28 -10.76 -0.38 -5.93
N PRO A 29 -10.95 0.00 -7.21
CA PRO A 29 -12.01 0.91 -7.60
C PRO A 29 -13.41 0.47 -7.12
N ALA A 30 -13.63 -0.84 -6.96
CA ALA A 30 -14.88 -1.40 -6.41
C ALA A 30 -15.10 -1.11 -4.91
N GLY A 31 -14.12 -0.55 -4.21
CA GLY A 31 -14.24 -0.15 -2.80
C GLY A 31 -13.69 -1.16 -1.79
N ASP A 32 -12.97 -2.19 -2.25
CA ASP A 32 -12.30 -3.14 -1.35
C ASP A 32 -10.90 -2.64 -1.00
N LEU A 33 -10.46 -3.00 0.20
CA LEU A 33 -9.07 -2.91 0.62
C LEU A 33 -8.48 -4.30 0.59
N VAL A 34 -7.41 -4.47 -0.18
CA VAL A 34 -6.61 -5.70 -0.20
C VAL A 34 -5.27 -5.40 0.45
N GLY A 35 -4.92 -6.23 1.42
CA GLY A 35 -3.67 -6.10 2.14
C GLY A 35 -2.83 -7.36 2.05
N GLN A 36 -1.52 -7.17 2.13
CA GLN A 36 -0.56 -8.22 2.32
C GLN A 36 -0.10 -8.22 3.78
N LYS A 37 -0.06 -9.39 4.42
CA LYS A 37 0.56 -9.60 5.73
C LYS A 37 1.68 -10.63 5.65
N ARG A 38 2.70 -10.47 6.49
CA ARG A 38 3.90 -11.31 6.51
C ARG A 38 4.23 -11.76 7.92
N PHE A 39 4.67 -13.00 8.05
CA PHE A 39 5.20 -13.53 9.31
C PHE A 39 6.72 -13.57 9.25
N SER A 40 7.39 -12.90 10.18
CA SER A 40 8.85 -12.79 10.21
C SER A 40 9.55 -14.15 10.28
N GLY A 41 8.94 -15.12 10.97
CA GLY A 41 9.47 -16.47 11.15
C GLY A 41 9.40 -17.37 9.91
N SER A 42 8.34 -17.27 9.11
CA SER A 42 8.12 -18.16 7.96
C SER A 42 8.45 -17.53 6.60
N ARG A 43 8.63 -16.21 6.55
CA ARG A 43 8.71 -15.41 5.30
C ARG A 43 7.51 -15.64 4.36
N GLN A 44 6.42 -16.19 4.88
CA GLN A 44 5.20 -16.40 4.13
C GLN A 44 4.45 -15.07 4.01
N ALA A 45 4.02 -14.77 2.79
CA ALA A 45 3.07 -13.70 2.52
C ALA A 45 1.67 -14.29 2.38
N LEU A 46 0.76 -13.77 3.19
CA LEU A 46 -0.67 -14.03 3.10
C LEU A 46 -1.38 -12.74 2.72
N PHE A 47 -2.56 -12.88 2.14
CA PHE A 47 -3.37 -11.75 1.72
C PHE A 47 -4.72 -11.74 2.42
N PHE A 48 -5.25 -10.55 2.62
CA PHE A 48 -6.58 -10.33 3.16
C PHE A 48 -7.34 -9.30 2.33
N CYS A 49 -8.67 -9.38 2.36
CA CYS A 49 -9.56 -8.49 1.65
C CYS A 49 -10.68 -8.05 2.59
N ILE A 50 -10.92 -6.73 2.66
CA ILE A 50 -11.87 -6.10 3.56
C ILE A 50 -12.78 -5.18 2.75
N ASP A 51 -14.08 -5.28 3.01
CA ASP A 51 -15.06 -4.31 2.56
C ASP A 51 -14.87 -3.00 3.34
N THR A 52 -14.44 -1.92 2.68
CA THR A 52 -14.04 -0.69 3.39
C THR A 52 -15.19 0.08 4.04
N LEU A 53 -16.44 -0.20 3.62
CA LEU A 53 -17.63 0.43 4.17
C LEU A 53 -17.99 -0.19 5.52
N SER A 54 -18.10 -1.51 5.57
CA SER A 54 -18.54 -2.25 6.75
C SER A 54 -17.40 -2.71 7.68
N GLY A 55 -16.17 -2.79 7.17
CA GLY A 55 -15.06 -3.44 7.85
C GLY A 55 -15.14 -4.97 7.85
N MET A 56 -16.09 -5.55 7.10
CA MET A 56 -16.24 -7.00 6.98
C MET A 56 -15.02 -7.58 6.26
N VAL A 57 -14.37 -8.55 6.91
CA VAL A 57 -13.31 -9.35 6.30
C VAL A 57 -13.95 -10.31 5.30
N ILE A 58 -13.74 -10.05 4.01
CA ILE A 58 -14.23 -10.89 2.92
C ILE A 58 -13.35 -12.14 2.81
N ARG A 59 -12.04 -11.94 2.99
CA ARG A 59 -11.07 -13.02 2.97
C ARG A 59 -9.91 -12.71 3.89
N ASP A 60 -9.41 -13.74 4.56
CA ASP A 60 -8.19 -13.68 5.35
C ASP A 60 -7.33 -14.90 5.08
N ASP A 61 -6.04 -14.79 5.37
CA ASP A 61 -5.05 -15.84 5.19
C ASP A 61 -5.02 -16.46 3.78
N TYR A 62 -5.34 -15.67 2.74
CA TYR A 62 -5.31 -16.17 1.37
C TYR A 62 -3.87 -16.45 0.94
N LEU A 63 -3.60 -17.71 0.62
CA LEU A 63 -2.33 -18.16 0.10
C LEU A 63 -2.36 -18.24 -1.43
N PHE A 64 -1.59 -17.36 -2.05
CA PHE A 64 -1.57 -17.17 -3.49
C PHE A 64 -1.23 -18.43 -4.33
N PHE A 65 -0.40 -19.34 -3.81
CA PHE A 65 0.09 -20.51 -4.57
C PHE A 65 -0.55 -21.85 -4.20
N GLU A 66 -1.53 -21.89 -3.29
CA GLU A 66 -2.01 -23.17 -2.76
C GLU A 66 -2.81 -24.01 -3.77
N HIS A 67 -3.32 -23.40 -4.86
CA HIS A 67 -4.34 -24.05 -5.70
C HIS A 67 -4.00 -24.24 -7.18
N HIS A 68 -2.91 -23.66 -7.69
CA HIS A 68 -2.76 -23.54 -9.15
C HIS A 68 -1.45 -24.02 -9.78
N HIS A 69 -0.39 -24.31 -9.00
CA HIS A 69 0.89 -24.73 -9.59
C HIS A 69 1.53 -25.89 -8.81
N SER A 70 1.63 -27.06 -9.45
CA SER A 70 2.40 -28.21 -8.97
C SER A 70 3.92 -28.01 -9.03
N SER A 71 4.37 -26.81 -9.41
CA SER A 71 5.79 -26.46 -9.45
C SER A 71 6.20 -25.88 -8.09
N SER A 72 6.98 -26.68 -7.38
CA SER A 72 7.80 -26.38 -6.20
C SER A 72 8.83 -25.24 -6.40
N ALA A 73 8.54 -24.23 -7.22
CA ALA A 73 9.54 -23.33 -7.81
C ALA A 73 9.54 -21.89 -7.26
N ILE A 74 8.80 -21.63 -6.17
CA ILE A 74 8.90 -20.36 -5.44
C ILE A 74 9.38 -20.66 -4.03
N GLU A 75 10.51 -21.37 -3.95
CA GLU A 75 11.35 -21.41 -2.76
C GLU A 75 11.85 -19.98 -2.51
N GLY A 76 11.14 -19.22 -1.67
CA GLY A 76 11.49 -17.83 -1.39
C GLY A 76 10.36 -16.94 -0.88
N GLY A 77 9.09 -17.33 -1.08
CA GLY A 77 7.94 -16.78 -0.33
C GLY A 77 7.59 -15.29 -0.55
N LEU A 78 8.31 -14.58 -1.42
CA LEU A 78 8.03 -13.17 -1.70
C LEU A 78 6.95 -13.10 -2.79
N THR A 79 5.75 -12.72 -2.39
CA THR A 79 4.72 -12.22 -3.30
C THR A 79 4.57 -10.72 -3.09
N LEU A 80 4.07 -10.00 -4.08
CA LEU A 80 3.89 -8.54 -4.01
C LEU A 80 2.57 -8.13 -4.66
N LEU A 81 1.96 -7.07 -4.16
CA LEU A 81 0.85 -6.39 -4.86
C LEU A 81 1.47 -5.38 -5.84
N GLU A 82 1.06 -5.46 -7.11
CA GLU A 82 1.57 -4.62 -8.19
C GLU A 82 0.65 -3.43 -8.48
N THR A 83 -0.64 -3.69 -8.67
CA THR A 83 -1.65 -2.67 -8.99
C THR A 83 -3.07 -3.26 -8.85
N THR A 84 -4.10 -2.47 -9.14
CA THR A 84 -5.51 -2.88 -9.16
C THR A 84 -6.22 -2.35 -10.42
N ILE A 85 -7.27 -3.01 -10.89
CA ILE A 85 -8.21 -2.46 -11.89
C ILE A 85 -9.58 -3.08 -11.71
N GLY A 86 -10.65 -2.27 -11.75
CA GLY A 86 -12.00 -2.77 -11.45
C GLY A 86 -12.08 -3.47 -10.08
N ASN A 87 -12.36 -4.77 -10.08
CA ASN A 87 -12.34 -5.65 -8.90
C ASN A 87 -11.09 -6.57 -8.84
N LEU A 88 -10.18 -6.46 -9.80
CA LEU A 88 -8.99 -7.29 -9.89
C LEU A 88 -7.81 -6.64 -9.18
N VAL A 89 -7.03 -7.49 -8.52
CA VAL A 89 -5.75 -7.15 -7.92
C VAL A 89 -4.68 -7.97 -8.62
N TYR A 90 -3.58 -7.32 -8.97
CA TYR A 90 -2.50 -7.95 -9.69
C TYR A 90 -1.36 -8.21 -8.72
N CYS A 91 -0.96 -9.47 -8.66
CA CYS A 91 0.15 -9.92 -7.84
C CYS A 91 1.28 -10.43 -8.73
N SER A 92 2.49 -10.39 -8.19
CA SER A 92 3.66 -11.03 -8.76
C SER A 92 4.39 -11.88 -7.73
N ALA A 93 5.28 -12.76 -8.20
CA ALA A 93 6.23 -13.48 -7.39
C ALA A 93 7.59 -12.78 -7.43
N GLY A 94 8.37 -12.87 -6.35
CA GLY A 94 9.79 -12.54 -6.37
C GLY A 94 10.60 -13.70 -6.97
N GLN A 95 11.64 -13.37 -7.73
CA GLN A 95 12.62 -14.36 -8.17
C GLN A 95 13.67 -14.61 -7.10
N LEU A 96 14.06 -15.87 -6.91
CA LEU A 96 15.16 -16.20 -6.02
C LEU A 96 16.48 -15.61 -6.57
N ASN A 97 17.18 -14.83 -5.76
CA ASN A 97 18.45 -14.18 -6.10
C ASN A 97 18.38 -13.15 -7.25
N SER A 98 17.18 -12.64 -7.57
CA SER A 98 17.01 -11.59 -8.56
C SER A 98 16.10 -10.50 -7.98
N PRO A 99 16.39 -9.22 -8.21
CA PRO A 99 15.49 -8.13 -7.83
C PRO A 99 14.27 -8.06 -8.75
N GLU A 100 14.24 -8.81 -9.85
CA GLU A 100 13.11 -8.82 -10.77
C GLU A 100 11.94 -9.62 -10.22
N HIS A 101 10.75 -9.11 -10.47
CA HIS A 101 9.52 -9.84 -10.21
C HIS A 101 9.30 -10.85 -11.34
N GLN A 102 8.50 -11.87 -11.08
CA GLN A 102 8.18 -12.93 -12.02
C GLN A 102 6.69 -13.15 -12.02
N GLY A 103 6.12 -13.16 -13.22
CA GLY A 103 4.73 -13.46 -13.46
C GLY A 103 3.78 -12.35 -13.04
N ILE A 104 2.60 -12.39 -13.65
CA ILE A 104 1.47 -11.54 -13.30
C ILE A 104 0.27 -12.45 -13.13
N TRP A 105 -0.44 -12.32 -12.01
CA TRP A 105 -1.69 -13.02 -11.77
C TRP A 105 -2.76 -12.01 -11.43
N ALA A 106 -3.85 -12.03 -12.18
CA ALA A 106 -5.03 -11.23 -11.91
C ALA A 106 -5.96 -12.01 -10.99
N ILE A 107 -6.23 -11.46 -9.81
CA ILE A 107 -7.00 -12.12 -8.76
C ILE A 107 -8.23 -11.29 -8.45
N ASP A 108 -9.39 -11.94 -8.43
CA ASP A 108 -10.56 -11.40 -7.77
C ASP A 108 -10.55 -11.92 -6.32
N PHE A 109 -10.23 -11.06 -5.36
CA PHE A 109 -10.12 -11.46 -3.95
C PHE A 109 -11.46 -11.79 -3.29
N ARG A 110 -12.59 -11.32 -3.86
CA ARG A 110 -13.91 -11.66 -3.34
C ARG A 110 -14.22 -13.13 -3.61
N SER A 111 -14.08 -13.57 -4.86
CA SER A 111 -14.19 -14.99 -5.22
C SER A 111 -12.96 -15.81 -4.80
N GLY A 112 -11.81 -15.16 -4.66
CA GLY A 112 -10.47 -15.74 -4.43
C GLY A 112 -9.97 -16.59 -5.57
N MET A 113 -10.47 -16.32 -6.76
CA MET A 113 -10.08 -17.01 -7.98
C MET A 113 -9.02 -16.20 -8.70
N VAL A 114 -8.03 -16.90 -9.25
CA VAL A 114 -7.17 -16.35 -10.29
C VAL A 114 -8.00 -16.28 -11.58
N VAL A 115 -8.23 -15.08 -12.08
CA VAL A 115 -9.01 -14.84 -13.31
C VAL A 115 -8.18 -15.19 -14.54
N TRP A 116 -6.92 -14.76 -14.56
CA TRP A 116 -5.92 -15.15 -15.55
C TRP A 116 -4.51 -15.01 -14.96
N SER A 117 -3.54 -15.66 -15.60
CA SER A 117 -2.13 -15.50 -15.25
C SER A 117 -1.21 -15.52 -16.47
N ARG A 118 -0.09 -14.80 -16.36
CA ARG A 118 1.00 -14.71 -17.32
C ARG A 118 2.32 -14.88 -16.56
N PRO A 119 2.72 -16.13 -16.22
CA PRO A 119 3.95 -16.39 -15.46
C PRO A 119 5.22 -16.03 -16.24
N ASP A 120 5.09 -15.82 -17.55
CA ASP A 120 6.15 -15.45 -18.49
C ASP A 120 6.43 -13.93 -18.55
N LEU A 121 5.61 -13.10 -17.90
CA LEU A 121 5.68 -11.65 -17.98
C LEU A 121 6.06 -11.00 -16.64
N VAL A 122 6.65 -9.82 -16.73
CA VAL A 122 6.96 -8.94 -15.60
C VAL A 122 6.19 -7.64 -15.76
N PHE A 123 5.51 -7.21 -14.71
CA PHE A 123 4.76 -5.96 -14.68
C PHE A 123 5.71 -4.74 -14.71
N VAL A 124 5.34 -3.70 -15.45
CA VAL A 124 6.11 -2.44 -15.51
C VAL A 124 5.26 -1.25 -15.11
N ALA A 125 4.07 -1.11 -15.71
CA ALA A 125 3.21 0.04 -15.47
C ALA A 125 1.75 -0.26 -15.80
N ASN A 126 0.86 0.36 -15.02
CA ASN A 126 -0.58 0.43 -15.29
C ASN A 126 -0.85 1.68 -16.15
N LEU A 127 -1.35 1.49 -17.37
CA LEU A 127 -1.73 2.58 -18.29
C LEU A 127 -3.26 2.69 -18.42
N GLU A 128 -3.98 2.32 -17.36
CA GLU A 128 -5.44 2.23 -17.26
C GLU A 128 -6.02 1.14 -18.18
N ASP A 129 -6.11 1.39 -19.49
CA ASP A 129 -6.72 0.47 -20.44
C ASP A 129 -5.79 -0.67 -20.89
N GLU A 130 -4.48 -0.51 -20.64
CA GLU A 130 -3.45 -1.49 -21.01
C GLU A 130 -2.35 -1.57 -19.96
N PHE A 131 -1.72 -2.73 -19.82
CA PHE A 131 -0.54 -2.89 -18.98
C PHE A 131 0.71 -2.98 -19.82
N LEU A 132 1.69 -2.14 -19.48
CA LEU A 132 3.04 -2.30 -19.98
C LEU A 132 3.73 -3.40 -19.17
N VAL A 133 4.23 -4.39 -19.91
CA VAL A 133 4.89 -5.58 -19.36
C VAL A 133 6.13 -5.90 -20.18
N TYR A 134 7.01 -6.76 -19.68
CA TYR A 134 8.07 -7.35 -20.50
C TYR A 134 8.23 -8.83 -20.25
N HIS A 135 8.72 -9.52 -21.28
CA HIS A 135 9.30 -10.85 -21.16
C HIS A 135 10.82 -10.73 -21.04
N ALA A 136 11.39 -11.28 -19.97
CA ALA A 136 12.84 -11.34 -19.79
C ALA A 136 13.43 -12.44 -20.67
N SER A 137 14.47 -12.13 -21.43
CA SER A 137 15.21 -13.10 -22.25
C SER A 137 16.71 -12.88 -22.07
N VAL A 138 17.51 -13.80 -22.61
CA VAL A 138 18.97 -13.68 -22.63
C VAL A 138 19.44 -13.93 -24.04
N PHE A 139 20.20 -12.99 -24.59
CA PHE A 139 20.84 -13.13 -25.89
C PHE A 139 22.35 -12.94 -25.73
N ALA A 140 23.12 -13.95 -26.15
CA ALA A 140 24.59 -13.96 -26.01
C ALA A 140 25.10 -13.67 -24.58
N GLY A 141 24.33 -14.06 -23.55
CA GLY A 141 24.67 -13.82 -22.15
C GLY A 141 24.29 -12.43 -21.61
N PHE A 142 23.68 -11.58 -22.44
CA PHE A 142 23.16 -10.28 -22.03
C PHE A 142 21.65 -10.35 -21.76
N PRO A 143 21.15 -9.74 -20.68
CA PRO A 143 19.73 -9.67 -20.40
C PRO A 143 19.04 -8.78 -21.43
N GLU A 144 17.94 -9.28 -21.99
CA GLU A 144 17.07 -8.57 -22.91
C GLU A 144 15.66 -8.47 -22.33
N ARG A 145 14.96 -7.40 -22.70
CA ARG A 145 13.57 -7.17 -22.30
C ARG A 145 12.75 -6.90 -23.56
N HIS A 146 11.78 -7.77 -23.81
CA HIS A 146 10.84 -7.58 -24.91
C HIS A 146 9.53 -7.03 -24.35
N PHE A 147 9.30 -5.74 -24.56
CA PHE A 147 8.13 -5.07 -24.03
C PHE A 147 6.89 -5.38 -24.85
N ARG A 148 5.77 -5.52 -24.14
CA ARG A 148 4.44 -5.77 -24.69
C ARG A 148 3.43 -4.91 -23.96
N LEU A 149 2.30 -4.69 -24.61
CA LEU A 149 1.11 -4.16 -23.98
C LEU A 149 0.07 -5.26 -23.97
N ILE A 150 -0.51 -5.52 -22.80
CA ILE A 150 -1.53 -6.55 -22.60
C ILE A 150 -2.81 -5.95 -22.07
N ASP A 151 -3.92 -6.62 -22.36
CA ASP A 151 -5.23 -6.29 -21.80
C ASP A 151 -5.28 -6.67 -20.31
N PRO A 152 -5.63 -5.75 -19.40
CA PRO A 152 -5.64 -6.02 -17.95
C PRO A 152 -6.68 -7.07 -17.53
N PHE A 153 -7.78 -7.24 -18.26
CA PHE A 153 -8.87 -8.13 -17.88
C PHE A 153 -8.70 -9.56 -18.39
N THR A 154 -7.88 -9.75 -19.42
CA THR A 154 -7.71 -11.05 -20.10
C THR A 154 -6.26 -11.53 -20.15
N GLY A 155 -5.27 -10.65 -19.99
CA GLY A 155 -3.85 -10.95 -20.10
C GLY A 155 -3.37 -11.18 -21.54
N VAL A 156 -4.21 -10.90 -22.53
CA VAL A 156 -3.91 -11.08 -23.96
C VAL A 156 -3.05 -9.93 -24.49
N ASP A 157 -2.08 -10.25 -25.35
CA ASP A 157 -1.24 -9.24 -26.01
C ASP A 157 -2.09 -8.34 -26.94
N ILE A 158 -2.00 -7.03 -26.73
CA ILE A 158 -2.63 -5.98 -27.56
C ILE A 158 -1.66 -5.55 -28.65
N ARG A 159 -0.45 -5.14 -28.26
CA ARG A 159 0.59 -4.67 -29.18
C ARG A 159 2.01 -4.90 -28.65
N LEU A 160 2.98 -4.87 -29.56
CA LEU A 160 4.39 -5.17 -29.31
C LEU A 160 5.25 -3.92 -29.61
N PRO A 161 5.52 -3.05 -28.61
CA PRO A 161 6.49 -1.96 -28.77
C PRO A 161 7.91 -2.47 -29.07
N GLY A 162 8.21 -3.75 -28.75
CA GLY A 162 9.50 -4.37 -29.02
C GLY A 162 10.55 -3.95 -28.00
N ALA A 163 11.73 -3.56 -28.49
CA ALA A 163 12.89 -3.17 -27.67
C ALA A 163 13.22 -1.67 -27.76
N ASP A 164 12.34 -0.86 -28.35
CA ASP A 164 12.57 0.59 -28.47
C ASP A 164 12.46 1.28 -27.10
N GLY A 165 13.62 1.62 -26.53
CA GLY A 165 13.69 2.31 -25.24
C GLY A 165 12.99 3.67 -25.21
N LEU A 166 12.90 4.39 -26.33
CA LEU A 166 12.24 5.70 -26.36
C LEU A 166 10.72 5.55 -26.27
N GLU A 167 10.13 4.65 -27.06
CA GLU A 167 8.69 4.38 -26.99
C GLU A 167 8.30 3.84 -25.60
N VAL A 168 9.05 2.87 -25.09
CA VAL A 168 8.79 2.26 -23.76
C VAL A 168 8.89 3.30 -22.64
N ASN A 169 9.90 4.17 -22.66
CA ASN A 169 10.01 5.23 -21.65
C ASN A 169 8.88 6.26 -21.76
N ALA A 170 8.46 6.58 -22.98
CA ALA A 170 7.31 7.46 -23.19
C ALA A 170 6.00 6.82 -22.66
N LEU A 171 5.83 5.50 -22.81
CA LEU A 171 4.68 4.78 -22.24
C LEU A 171 4.73 4.77 -20.72
N ARG A 172 5.89 4.48 -20.12
CA ARG A 172 6.06 4.55 -18.66
C ARG A 172 5.74 5.93 -18.10
N GLY A 173 6.14 6.99 -18.81
CA GLY A 173 5.86 8.37 -18.42
C GLY A 173 4.37 8.76 -18.46
N LYS A 174 3.51 7.95 -19.09
CA LYS A 174 2.05 8.16 -19.09
C LYS A 174 1.35 7.50 -17.90
N ALA A 175 2.02 6.60 -17.19
CA ALA A 175 1.42 5.89 -16.08
C ALA A 175 1.07 6.87 -14.95
N VAL A 176 -0.19 6.82 -14.52
CA VAL A 176 -0.66 7.59 -13.37
C VAL A 176 -0.11 6.93 -12.10
N GLN A 177 0.33 7.74 -11.14
CA GLN A 177 0.78 7.24 -9.85
C GLN A 177 -0.34 6.46 -9.14
N GLU A 178 0.03 5.38 -8.46
CA GLU A 178 -0.92 4.50 -7.79
C GLU A 178 -1.70 5.23 -6.71
N GLU A 179 -1.08 6.20 -6.03
CA GLU A 179 -1.73 7.01 -5.01
C GLU A 179 -2.90 7.81 -5.60
N VAL A 180 -2.68 8.43 -6.76
CA VAL A 180 -3.68 9.22 -7.48
C VAL A 180 -4.79 8.29 -8.00
N ARG A 181 -4.42 7.17 -8.61
CA ARG A 181 -5.37 6.21 -9.19
C ARG A 181 -6.28 5.58 -8.12
N GLN A 182 -5.72 5.28 -6.96
CA GLN A 182 -6.44 4.70 -5.82
C GLN A 182 -7.14 5.77 -4.95
N GLN A 183 -6.94 7.05 -5.26
CA GLN A 183 -7.47 8.21 -4.55
C GLN A 183 -7.05 8.23 -3.08
N VAL A 184 -5.79 7.85 -2.82
CA VAL A 184 -5.20 7.89 -1.48
C VAL A 184 -4.28 9.10 -1.36
N THR A 185 -4.32 9.73 -0.19
CA THR A 185 -3.34 10.73 0.22
C THR A 185 -2.39 10.08 1.21
N LEU A 186 -1.12 10.02 0.85
CA LEU A 186 -0.06 9.53 1.72
C LEU A 186 0.51 10.68 2.56
N PRO A 187 1.05 10.38 3.74
CA PRO A 187 1.68 11.38 4.57
C PRO A 187 3.06 11.70 4.04
N GLU A 188 3.46 12.97 4.18
CA GLU A 188 4.78 13.43 3.79
C GLU A 188 5.57 13.86 5.03
N PHE A 189 6.88 13.60 5.01
CA PHE A 189 7.78 14.16 6.00
C PHE A 189 7.81 15.68 5.88
N VAL A 190 7.60 16.36 7.00
CA VAL A 190 7.63 17.82 7.01
C VAL A 190 9.06 18.32 6.83
N MET A 191 9.35 18.87 5.65
CA MET A 191 10.66 19.39 5.27
C MET A 191 10.67 20.92 5.15
N ASP A 192 11.86 21.50 4.93
CA ASP A 192 12.00 22.91 4.59
C ASP A 192 11.27 23.22 3.29
N GLY A 193 10.39 24.23 3.31
CA GLY A 193 9.54 24.63 2.19
C GLY A 193 8.06 24.23 2.32
N MET A 194 7.72 23.34 3.24
CA MET A 194 6.33 22.89 3.48
C MET A 194 5.60 23.83 4.46
N THR A 195 5.31 25.05 3.99
CA THR A 195 4.78 26.13 4.86
C THR A 195 3.39 25.82 5.42
N ALA A 196 2.51 25.17 4.65
CA ALA A 196 1.15 24.87 5.09
C ALA A 196 1.13 23.89 6.26
N GLU A 197 1.90 22.82 6.14
CA GLU A 197 2.09 21.74 7.11
C GLU A 197 2.74 22.26 8.38
N ARG A 198 3.82 23.04 8.25
CA ARG A 198 4.48 23.67 9.40
C ARG A 198 3.55 24.58 10.17
N ASN A 199 2.81 25.45 9.47
CA ASN A 199 1.86 26.35 10.11
C ASN A 199 0.75 25.57 10.82
N ALA A 200 0.25 24.48 10.22
CA ALA A 200 -0.77 23.63 10.82
C ALA A 200 -0.25 22.96 12.11
N LEU A 201 0.96 22.38 12.07
CA LEU A 201 1.59 21.76 13.22
C LEU A 201 1.91 22.76 14.33
N GLN A 202 2.38 23.97 13.98
CA GLN A 202 2.65 25.03 14.95
C GLN A 202 1.37 25.48 15.65
N ARG A 203 0.25 25.65 14.93
CA ARG A 203 -1.07 25.95 15.54
C ARG A 203 -1.55 24.82 16.45
N ALA A 204 -1.25 23.57 16.10
CA ALA A 204 -1.48 22.40 16.93
C ALA A 204 -0.52 22.27 18.14
N GLY A 205 0.40 23.23 18.32
CA GLY A 205 1.35 23.27 19.44
C GLY A 205 2.52 22.27 19.31
N ILE A 206 2.79 21.78 18.11
CA ILE A 206 3.91 20.88 17.83
C ILE A 206 5.18 21.70 17.55
N ALA A 207 6.28 21.36 18.23
CA ALA A 207 7.56 22.04 18.06
C ALA A 207 8.16 21.76 16.67
N GLU A 208 8.84 22.75 16.09
CA GLU A 208 9.49 22.63 14.77
C GLU A 208 10.56 21.53 14.71
N THR A 209 11.13 21.16 15.86
CA THR A 209 12.14 20.10 15.97
C THR A 209 11.55 18.70 16.02
N THR A 210 10.23 18.57 16.15
CA THR A 210 9.55 17.26 16.23
C THR A 210 9.55 16.58 14.86
N ARG A 211 10.07 15.35 14.82
CA ARG A 211 10.03 14.52 13.61
C ARG A 211 8.60 14.03 13.39
N CYS A 212 8.01 14.35 12.24
CA CYS A 212 6.66 13.94 11.93
C CYS A 212 6.42 13.77 10.43
N GLU A 213 5.47 12.89 10.11
CA GLU A 213 4.83 12.78 8.80
C GLU A 213 3.42 13.35 8.93
N CYS A 214 2.92 14.10 7.95
CA CYS A 214 1.61 14.71 8.05
C CYS A 214 0.83 14.79 6.73
N ILE A 215 -0.49 14.92 6.88
CA ILE A 215 -1.44 15.24 5.81
C ILE A 215 -2.26 16.45 6.28
N VAL A 216 -2.33 17.50 5.46
CA VAL A 216 -3.18 18.67 5.69
C VAL A 216 -4.25 18.77 4.59
N GLN A 217 -5.52 18.78 5.00
CA GLN A 217 -6.67 18.86 4.08
C GLN A 217 -7.73 19.81 4.64
N GLY A 218 -7.75 21.04 4.14
CA GLY A 218 -8.68 22.07 4.62
C GLY A 218 -8.51 22.35 6.11
N ALA A 219 -9.54 22.05 6.90
CA ALA A 219 -9.53 22.19 8.36
C ALA A 219 -8.87 21.03 9.11
N LEU A 220 -8.55 19.94 8.41
CA LEU A 220 -8.01 18.72 8.98
C LEU A 220 -6.48 18.71 8.93
N THR A 221 -5.86 18.28 10.02
CA THR A 221 -4.43 17.95 10.07
C THR A 221 -4.28 16.58 10.72
N VAL A 222 -3.68 15.63 10.03
CA VAL A 222 -3.33 14.30 10.55
C VAL A 222 -1.83 14.20 10.59
N ALA A 223 -1.25 13.82 11.73
CA ALA A 223 0.20 13.65 11.86
C ALA A 223 0.58 12.40 12.65
N ALA A 224 1.62 11.72 12.19
CA ALA A 224 2.38 10.78 13.01
C ALA A 224 3.57 11.53 13.62
N LEU A 225 3.64 11.57 14.96
CA LEU A 225 4.73 12.17 15.71
C LEU A 225 5.70 11.08 16.16
N HIS A 226 6.98 11.25 15.86
CA HIS A 226 8.03 10.30 16.19
C HIS A 226 8.98 10.88 17.23
N GLU A 227 8.99 10.29 18.42
CA GLU A 227 9.72 10.78 19.57
C GLU A 227 10.68 9.71 20.10
N PRO A 228 11.87 10.08 20.60
CA PRO A 228 12.72 9.16 21.33
C PRO A 228 11.97 8.59 22.55
N ALA A 229 12.03 7.28 22.73
CA ALA A 229 11.48 6.63 23.91
C ALA A 229 12.36 6.88 25.14
N ARG A 230 11.90 6.42 26.31
CA ARG A 230 12.67 6.51 27.57
C ARG A 230 13.99 5.73 27.53
N LEU A 231 14.02 4.63 26.78
CA LEU A 231 15.22 3.82 26.58
C LEU A 231 16.03 4.37 25.39
N PRO A 232 17.37 4.44 25.49
CA PRO A 232 18.21 4.89 24.39
C PRO A 232 17.96 4.07 23.11
N ALA A 233 18.03 4.75 21.97
CA ALA A 233 17.85 4.18 20.63
C ALA A 233 16.48 3.57 20.30
N LEU A 234 15.50 3.68 21.20
CA LEU A 234 14.11 3.30 20.91
C LEU A 234 13.26 4.54 20.58
N TRP A 235 12.17 4.31 19.87
CA TRP A 235 11.24 5.31 19.38
C TRP A 235 9.80 4.97 19.77
N ASN A 236 9.01 6.01 19.98
CA ASN A 236 7.56 5.95 20.07
C ASN A 236 6.98 6.74 18.90
N SER A 237 5.92 6.20 18.29
CA SER A 237 5.17 6.87 17.23
C SER A 237 3.71 7.00 17.66
N SER A 238 3.17 8.21 17.62
CA SER A 238 1.77 8.48 17.96
C SER A 238 1.05 9.18 16.81
N LEU A 239 -0.18 8.78 16.54
CA LEU A 239 -1.07 9.41 15.57
C LEU A 239 -1.89 10.47 16.30
N ARG A 240 -2.00 11.65 15.70
CA ARG A 240 -2.86 12.73 16.19
C ARG A 240 -3.61 13.37 15.04
N VAL A 241 -4.86 13.72 15.29
CA VAL A 241 -5.75 14.36 14.32
C VAL A 241 -6.34 15.61 14.94
N TRP A 242 -6.21 16.72 14.23
CA TRP A 242 -6.78 17.99 14.59
C TRP A 242 -7.79 18.44 13.54
N LYS A 243 -8.88 19.06 14.01
CA LYS A 243 -9.89 19.72 13.18
C LYS A 243 -10.05 21.14 13.70
N ASN A 244 -9.76 22.15 12.86
CA ASN A 244 -9.70 23.56 13.28
C ASN A 244 -8.80 23.76 14.51
N ASP A 245 -7.59 23.18 14.46
CA ASP A 245 -6.57 23.22 15.52
C ASP A 245 -6.96 22.54 16.86
N ALA A 246 -8.19 22.02 17.00
CA ALA A 246 -8.61 21.22 18.15
C ALA A 246 -8.27 19.74 17.95
N LEU A 247 -7.68 19.09 18.97
CA LEU A 247 -7.36 17.66 18.92
C LEU A 247 -8.64 16.83 19.04
N VAL A 248 -9.01 16.13 17.96
CA VAL A 248 -10.26 15.35 17.87
C VAL A 248 -10.05 13.84 17.92
N TYR A 249 -8.82 13.38 17.66
CA TYR A 249 -8.44 11.97 17.74
C TYR A 249 -6.94 11.80 18.03
N ALA A 250 -6.59 10.78 18.78
CA ALA A 250 -5.21 10.37 18.99
C ALA A 250 -5.13 8.87 19.29
N ASP A 251 -4.06 8.23 18.83
CA ASP A 251 -3.74 6.85 19.20
C ASP A 251 -2.22 6.62 19.16
N THR A 252 -1.77 5.54 19.79
CA THR A 252 -0.39 5.06 19.67
C THR A 252 -0.27 4.20 18.41
N LEU A 253 0.69 4.54 17.53
CA LEU A 253 1.06 3.70 16.38
C LEU A 253 2.03 2.60 16.81
N GLU A 254 3.14 2.97 17.45
CA GLU A 254 4.18 2.05 17.92
C GLU A 254 4.83 2.57 19.21
N GLU A 255 5.28 1.67 20.08
CA GLU A 255 5.99 2.00 21.32
C GLU A 255 7.26 1.14 21.46
N GLY A 256 8.37 1.76 21.84
CA GLY A 256 9.61 1.06 22.16
C GLY A 256 10.26 0.34 20.97
N VAL A 257 10.11 0.85 19.75
CA VAL A 257 10.66 0.23 18.53
C VAL A 257 12.02 0.82 18.15
N GLU A 258 12.89 0.03 17.51
CA GLU A 258 14.25 0.48 17.13
C GLU A 258 14.26 1.62 16.10
N LYS A 259 13.18 1.74 15.32
CA LYS A 259 13.01 2.74 14.27
C LYS A 259 11.60 3.31 14.30
N PRO A 260 11.42 4.60 13.98
CA PRO A 260 10.09 5.19 13.87
C PRO A 260 9.26 4.44 12.82
N GLY A 261 7.96 4.31 13.09
CA GLY A 261 7.01 3.66 12.21
C GLY A 261 6.52 4.62 11.14
N LEU A 262 7.18 4.60 9.99
CA LEU A 262 6.93 5.51 8.86
C LEU A 262 5.87 4.97 7.91
N ASN A 263 5.18 5.85 7.19
CA ASN A 263 4.13 5.50 6.23
C ASN A 263 3.03 4.61 6.84
N ASN A 264 2.73 4.81 8.11
CA ASN A 264 1.79 3.98 8.87
C ASN A 264 0.33 4.45 8.81
N PHE A 265 0.03 5.51 8.06
CA PHE A 265 -1.33 5.98 7.86
C PHE A 265 -1.52 6.56 6.46
N LEU A 266 -2.77 6.65 6.03
CA LEU A 266 -3.19 7.30 4.78
C LEU A 266 -4.64 7.78 4.90
N ILE A 267 -5.04 8.70 4.03
CA ILE A 267 -6.44 9.12 3.90
C ILE A 267 -6.98 8.65 2.55
N ARG A 268 -8.19 8.10 2.53
CA ARG A 268 -8.95 7.85 1.31
C ARG A 268 -10.37 8.32 1.52
N SER A 269 -10.86 9.20 0.65
CA SER A 269 -12.16 9.86 0.83
C SER A 269 -12.23 10.56 2.21
N ASP A 270 -13.23 10.24 3.03
CA ASP A 270 -13.48 10.75 4.38
C ASP A 270 -12.98 9.82 5.48
N LYS A 271 -12.06 8.90 5.16
CA LYS A 271 -11.56 7.88 6.09
C LYS A 271 -10.06 7.93 6.26
N LEU A 272 -9.64 7.86 7.51
CA LEU A 272 -8.25 7.66 7.92
C LEU A 272 -8.01 6.17 8.17
N TYR A 273 -7.02 5.62 7.47
CA TYR A 273 -6.55 4.25 7.65
C TYR A 273 -5.18 4.30 8.30
N TYR A 274 -4.95 3.50 9.35
CA TYR A 274 -3.62 3.44 9.95
C TYR A 274 -3.30 2.08 10.57
N LEU A 275 -2.00 1.83 10.74
CA LEU A 275 -1.47 0.61 11.33
C LEU A 275 -1.06 0.86 12.78
N LYS A 276 -1.58 0.03 13.68
CA LYS A 276 -1.21 -0.02 15.10
C LYS A 276 -0.38 -1.27 15.36
N GLY A 277 0.83 -1.07 15.87
CA GLY A 277 1.82 -2.12 16.11
C GLY A 277 2.21 -2.91 14.87
N ARG A 278 1.89 -2.41 13.66
CA ARG A 278 1.97 -3.12 12.36
C ARG A 278 1.11 -4.38 12.24
N GLU A 279 0.43 -4.82 13.29
CA GLU A 279 -0.42 -6.02 13.26
C GLU A 279 -1.90 -5.68 13.09
N GLU A 280 -2.31 -4.46 13.44
CA GLU A 280 -3.71 -4.05 13.41
C GLU A 280 -3.92 -2.90 12.43
N LEU A 281 -4.88 -3.05 11.52
CA LEU A 281 -5.37 -1.99 10.64
C LEU A 281 -6.65 -1.40 11.21
N LEU A 282 -6.70 -0.08 11.34
CA LEU A 282 -7.87 0.64 11.81
C LEU A 282 -8.38 1.60 10.74
N CYS A 283 -9.70 1.84 10.77
CA CYS A 283 -10.36 2.87 9.98
C CYS A 283 -11.11 3.83 10.90
N VAL A 284 -10.91 5.13 10.71
CA VAL A 284 -11.55 6.21 11.47
C VAL A 284 -12.30 7.12 10.51
N ALA A 285 -13.54 7.47 10.84
CA ALA A 285 -14.31 8.46 10.06
C ALA A 285 -13.81 9.87 10.39
N LEU A 286 -13.59 10.68 9.35
CA LEU A 286 -13.13 12.06 9.46
C LEU A 286 -14.26 13.09 9.29
N SER A 287 -15.51 12.63 9.17
CA SER A 287 -16.73 13.42 9.01
C SER A 287 -17.88 12.90 9.86
#